data_AF-A0A023D6N2-F1
#
_entry.id   AF-A0A023D6N2-F1
#
_cell.length_a   1.000
_cell.length_b   1.000
_cell.length_c   1.000
_cell.angle_alpha   90.00
_cell.angle_beta   90.00
_cell.angle_gamma   90.00
#
_symmetry.space_group_name_H-M   'P 1'
#
loop_
_entity.id
_entity.type
_entity.pdbx_description
1 polymer ?
#
loop_
_entity_poly.entity_id
_entity_poly.type
_entity_poly.pdbx_seq_one_letter_code
_entity_poly.pdbx_strand_id
1 'polypeptide(L)'
;MPKKKAQISVYLDPEVMKTLSAYAARRAQPMSLIVEAAVASFLSPDGEERREAATSKRLDRQDRRLARLERDIGITVETLALFIRFWLTTTPPLPEPAAKAARAQAGARYDNFVAALGRRLAQGPRLQQEIPEDVSDPAAQDDPES
;
A
#
# COMPACT_ATOMS: atom_id res chain seq x y z
N MET A 1 34.14 19.84 36.82
CA MET A 1 34.83 20.54 35.70
C MET A 1 34.30 20.00 34.39
N PRO A 2 34.04 20.82 33.36
CA PRO A 2 33.58 20.30 32.07
C PRO A 2 34.70 19.41 31.50
N LYS A 3 34.39 18.15 31.17
CA LYS A 3 35.37 17.25 30.53
C LYS A 3 35.76 17.88 29.18
N LYS A 4 37.03 18.29 29.04
CA LYS A 4 37.56 18.74 27.74
C LYS A 4 37.44 17.60 26.72
N LYS A 5 36.92 17.91 25.53
CA LYS A 5 36.88 16.97 24.40
C LYS A 5 38.31 16.60 23.99
N ALA A 6 38.55 15.33 23.70
CA ALA A 6 39.84 14.86 23.19
C ALA A 6 40.01 15.26 21.72
N GLN A 7 41.16 15.84 21.38
CA GLN A 7 41.49 16.16 19.99
C GLN A 7 42.02 14.91 19.29
N ILE A 8 41.50 14.62 18.11
CA ILE A 8 41.94 13.50 17.26
C ILE A 8 42.26 14.08 15.88
N SER A 9 43.39 13.69 15.30
CA SER A 9 43.77 14.01 13.92
C SER A 9 43.68 12.73 13.09
N VAL A 10 42.85 12.73 12.05
CA VAL A 10 42.62 11.57 11.18
C VAL A 10 42.61 12.04 9.73
N TYR A 11 43.18 11.24 8.84
CA TYR A 11 43.08 11.48 7.40
C TYR A 11 41.75 10.92 6.89
N LEU A 12 41.06 11.71 6.07
CA LEU A 12 39.86 11.31 5.35
C LEU A 12 40.19 11.31 3.86
N ASP A 13 39.57 10.39 3.13
CA ASP A 13 39.58 10.44 1.67
C ASP A 13 39.06 11.82 1.18
N PRO A 14 39.65 12.43 0.14
CA PRO A 14 39.26 13.75 -0.35
C PRO A 14 37.78 13.85 -0.72
N GLU A 15 37.19 12.81 -1.32
CA GLU A 15 35.77 12.80 -1.69
C GLU A 15 34.87 12.70 -0.45
N VAL A 16 35.31 11.97 0.58
CA VAL A 16 34.61 11.92 1.87
C VAL A 16 34.64 13.28 2.55
N MET A 17 35.79 13.97 2.56
CA MET A 17 35.91 15.32 3.12
C MET A 17 34.99 16.32 2.41
N LYS A 18 34.95 16.26 1.07
CA LYS A 18 34.07 17.11 0.25
C LYS A 18 32.60 16.87 0.58
N THR A 19 32.20 15.61 0.69
CA THR A 19 30.83 15.22 1.03
C THR A 19 30.44 15.68 2.44
N LEU A 20 31.33 15.49 3.43
CA LEU A 20 31.12 15.94 4.80
C LEU A 20 31.00 17.47 4.89
N SER A 21 31.86 18.21 4.21
CA SER A 21 31.82 19.66 4.15
C SER A 21 30.51 20.18 3.55
N ALA A 22 30.08 19.60 2.42
CA ALA A 22 28.81 19.95 1.78
C ALA A 22 27.61 19.64 2.68
N TYR A 23 27.63 18.49 3.37
CA TYR A 23 26.58 18.12 4.32
C TYR A 23 26.50 19.08 5.52
N ALA A 24 27.65 19.46 6.07
CA ALA A 24 27.76 20.41 7.17
C ALA A 24 27.23 21.79 6.78
N ALA A 25 27.62 22.28 5.60
CA ALA A 25 27.18 23.56 5.06
C ALA A 25 25.65 23.59 4.85
N ARG A 26 25.06 22.53 4.28
CA ARG A 26 23.60 22.42 4.07
C ARG A 26 22.80 22.49 5.37
N ARG A 27 23.40 22.12 6.52
CA ARG A 27 22.75 22.14 7.83
C ARG A 27 23.19 23.28 8.73
N ALA A 28 24.08 24.17 8.26
CA ALA A 28 24.69 25.23 9.07
C ALA A 28 25.28 24.71 10.40
N GLN A 29 25.88 23.52 10.37
CA GLN A 29 26.46 22.88 11.55
C GLN A 29 27.99 22.71 11.41
N PRO A 30 28.77 22.82 12.49
CA PRO A 30 30.21 22.61 12.44
C PRO A 30 30.52 21.13 12.16
N MET A 31 31.51 20.88 11.28
CA MET A 31 31.90 19.51 10.89
C MET A 31 32.27 18.64 12.10
N SER A 32 32.93 19.21 13.12
CA SER A 32 33.31 18.48 14.33
C SER A 32 32.11 17.92 15.08
N LEU A 33 30.97 18.64 15.11
CA LEU A 33 29.74 18.17 15.74
C LEU A 33 29.14 17.00 14.96
N ILE A 34 29.18 17.07 13.63
CA ILE A 34 28.67 16.00 12.75
C ILE A 34 29.53 14.75 12.89
N VAL A 35 30.86 14.90 12.87
CA VAL A 35 31.80 13.78 13.06
C VAL A 35 31.64 13.16 14.44
N GLU A 36 31.56 13.97 15.49
CA GLU A 36 31.35 13.47 16.86
C GLU A 36 30.02 12.70 16.97
N ALA A 37 28.93 13.24 16.42
CA ALA A 37 27.64 12.57 16.41
C ALA A 37 27.65 11.27 15.60
N ALA A 38 28.33 11.26 14.44
CA ALA A 38 28.47 10.08 13.61
C ALA A 38 29.27 8.98 14.33
N VAL A 39 30.41 9.32 14.93
CA VAL A 39 31.25 8.38 15.70
C VAL A 39 30.52 7.89 16.93
N ALA A 40 29.86 8.76 17.70
CA ALA A 40 29.07 8.38 18.85
C ALA A 40 27.90 7.46 18.46
N SER A 41 27.26 7.72 17.32
CA SER A 41 26.20 6.84 16.79
C SER A 41 26.75 5.49 16.33
N PHE A 42 27.94 5.46 15.73
CA PHE A 42 28.57 4.23 15.23
C PHE A 42 29.02 3.33 16.39
N LEU A 43 29.53 3.91 17.47
CA LEU A 43 30.01 3.18 18.65
C LEU A 43 28.90 2.88 19.67
N SER A 44 27.65 3.26 19.41
CA SER A 44 26.54 3.00 20.32
C SER A 44 26.11 1.53 20.20
N PRO A 45 26.22 0.71 21.27
CA PRO A 45 25.82 -0.70 21.24
C PRO A 45 24.35 -0.90 20.85
N ASP A 46 23.49 0.08 21.17
CA ASP A 46 22.06 0.00 20.90
C ASP A 46 21.66 0.56 19.52
N GLY A 47 22.59 1.10 18.73
CA GLY A 47 22.30 1.88 17.52
C GLY A 47 21.74 1.04 16.38
N GLU A 48 22.40 -0.08 16.08
CA GLU A 48 21.95 -1.04 15.07
C GLU A 48 20.75 -1.84 15.58
N GLU A 49 20.81 -2.35 16.80
CA GLU A 49 19.72 -3.13 17.42
C GLU A 49 18.41 -2.33 17.51
N ARG A 50 18.44 -1.03 17.84
CA ARG A 50 17.23 -0.18 17.82
C ARG A 50 16.67 0.04 16.41
N ARG A 51 17.52 0.19 15.40
CA ARG A 51 17.09 0.38 14.01
C ARG A 51 16.47 -0.90 13.45
N GLU A 52 17.08 -2.04 13.74
CA GLU A 52 16.56 -3.35 13.39
C GLU A 52 15.23 -3.60 14.10
N ALA A 53 15.15 -3.38 15.42
CA ALA A 53 13.92 -3.53 16.19
C ALA A 53 12.78 -2.62 15.69
N ALA A 54 13.09 -1.36 15.35
CA ALA A 54 12.11 -0.45 14.77
C ALA A 54 11.62 -0.92 13.39
N THR A 55 12.51 -1.50 12.59
CA THR A 55 12.18 -2.06 11.28
C THR A 55 11.30 -3.31 11.43
N SER A 56 11.69 -4.26 12.28
CA SER A 56 10.90 -5.46 12.59
C SER A 56 9.51 -5.09 13.11
N LYS A 57 9.41 -4.14 14.04
CA LYS A 57 8.11 -3.68 14.55
C LYS A 57 7.23 -3.03 13.47
N ARG A 58 7.83 -2.37 12.48
CA ARG A 58 7.09 -1.80 11.35
C ARG A 58 6.60 -2.90 10.41
N LEU A 59 7.42 -3.91 10.16
CA LEU A 59 7.04 -5.10 9.38
C LEU A 59 5.89 -5.85 10.05
N ASP A 60 5.98 -6.13 11.36
CA ASP A 60 4.90 -6.76 12.12
C ASP A 60 3.57 -5.99 12.00
N ARG A 61 3.65 -4.65 12.01
CA ARG A 61 2.47 -3.80 11.83
C ARG A 61 1.90 -3.91 10.42
N GLN A 62 2.75 -4.05 9.40
CA GLN A 62 2.32 -4.26 8.02
C GLN A 62 1.68 -5.64 7.86
N ASP A 63 2.27 -6.69 8.41
CA ASP A 63 1.72 -8.04 8.35
C ASP A 63 0.34 -8.12 9.00
N ARG A 64 0.17 -7.50 10.17
CA ARG A 64 -1.16 -7.41 10.82
C ARG A 64 -2.17 -6.62 9.99
N ARG A 65 -1.73 -5.63 9.20
CA ARG A 65 -2.62 -4.88 8.29
C ARG A 65 -2.99 -5.73 7.08
N LEU A 66 -2.03 -6.45 6.51
CA LEU A 66 -2.26 -7.39 5.40
C LEU A 66 -3.23 -8.49 5.81
N ALA A 67 -3.03 -9.14 6.96
CA ALA A 67 -3.95 -10.17 7.44
C ALA A 67 -5.39 -9.67 7.64
N ARG A 68 -5.56 -8.41 8.07
CA ARG A 68 -6.91 -7.80 8.13
C ARG A 68 -7.48 -7.52 6.75
N LEU A 69 -6.68 -6.98 5.84
CA LEU A 69 -7.12 -6.76 4.46
C LEU A 69 -7.50 -8.07 3.77
N GLU A 70 -6.72 -9.14 3.94
CA GLU A 70 -7.05 -10.47 3.42
C GLU A 70 -8.39 -10.97 3.95
N ARG A 71 -8.64 -10.82 5.25
CA ARG A 71 -9.93 -11.15 5.86
C ARG A 71 -11.07 -10.32 5.26
N ASP A 72 -10.90 -9.01 5.18
CA ASP A 72 -11.94 -8.10 4.68
C ASP A 72 -12.24 -8.34 3.20
N ILE A 73 -11.21 -8.64 2.39
CA ILE A 73 -11.35 -9.06 0.99
C ILE A 73 -12.10 -10.39 0.92
N GLY A 74 -11.76 -11.37 1.75
CA GLY A 74 -12.48 -12.66 1.81
C GLY A 74 -13.97 -12.46 2.09
N ILE A 75 -14.31 -11.67 3.11
CA ILE A 75 -15.70 -11.33 3.45
C ILE A 75 -16.40 -10.64 2.26
N THR A 76 -15.71 -9.71 1.59
CA THR A 76 -16.26 -8.98 0.44
C THR A 76 -16.55 -9.93 -0.74
N VAL A 77 -15.63 -10.84 -1.04
CA VAL A 77 -15.79 -11.86 -2.09
C VAL A 77 -16.95 -12.79 -1.79
N GLU A 78 -17.05 -13.30 -0.55
CA GLU A 78 -18.16 -14.14 -0.12
C GLU A 78 -19.51 -13.40 -0.21
N THR A 79 -19.56 -12.15 0.27
CA THR A 79 -20.75 -11.31 0.19
C THR A 79 -21.17 -11.07 -1.26
N LEU A 80 -20.23 -10.76 -2.14
CA LEU A 80 -20.50 -10.56 -3.57
C LEU A 80 -20.99 -11.84 -4.24
N ALA A 81 -20.38 -12.98 -3.92
CA ALA A 81 -20.82 -14.28 -4.44
C ALA A 81 -22.27 -14.60 -4.02
N LEU A 82 -22.62 -14.37 -2.75
CA LEU A 82 -23.98 -14.52 -2.25
C LEU A 82 -24.94 -13.55 -2.94
N PHE A 83 -24.57 -12.28 -3.09
CA PHE A 83 -25.37 -11.27 -3.78
C PHE A 83 -25.65 -11.66 -5.24
N ILE A 84 -24.63 -12.04 -6.00
CA ILE A 84 -24.78 -12.45 -7.40
C ILE A 84 -25.67 -13.67 -7.51
N ARG A 85 -25.46 -14.68 -6.67
CA ARG A 85 -26.30 -15.88 -6.64
C ARG A 85 -27.75 -15.51 -6.32
N PHE A 86 -27.98 -14.70 -5.29
CA PHE A 86 -29.31 -14.23 -4.94
C PHE A 86 -29.95 -13.48 -6.11
N TRP A 87 -29.25 -12.55 -6.74
CA TRP A 87 -29.76 -11.75 -7.85
C TRP A 87 -30.13 -12.60 -9.08
N LEU A 88 -29.26 -13.53 -9.47
CA LEU A 88 -29.48 -14.37 -10.66
C LEU A 88 -30.52 -15.48 -10.45
N THR A 89 -30.77 -15.86 -9.19
CA THR A 89 -31.72 -16.93 -8.87
C THR A 89 -33.07 -16.42 -8.37
N THR A 90 -33.14 -15.16 -7.93
CA THR A 90 -34.42 -14.54 -7.55
C THR A 90 -35.31 -14.41 -8.78
N THR A 91 -36.50 -14.99 -8.68
CA THR A 91 -37.51 -14.97 -9.75
C THR A 91 -38.60 -13.99 -9.36
N PRO A 92 -38.90 -12.94 -10.17
CA PRO A 92 -40.03 -12.07 -9.89
C PRO A 92 -41.33 -12.88 -9.86
N PRO A 93 -42.36 -12.45 -9.10
CA PRO A 93 -43.64 -13.13 -9.09
C PRO A 93 -44.24 -13.13 -10.50
N LEU A 94 -44.45 -14.33 -11.05
CA LEU A 94 -44.94 -14.58 -12.40
C LEU A 94 -46.12 -15.57 -12.35
N PRO A 95 -47.02 -15.57 -13.34
CA PRO A 95 -48.03 -16.62 -13.48
C PRO A 95 -47.40 -18.02 -13.54
N GLU A 96 -48.07 -19.03 -12.99
CA GLU A 96 -47.52 -20.39 -12.75
C GLU A 96 -46.71 -21.01 -13.92
N PRO A 97 -47.16 -20.95 -15.19
CA PRO A 97 -46.38 -21.50 -16.31
C PRO A 97 -45.02 -20.80 -16.50
N ALA A 98 -45.01 -19.47 -16.37
CA ALA A 98 -43.82 -18.65 -16.52
C ALA A 98 -42.91 -18.72 -15.28
N ALA A 99 -43.49 -18.83 -14.09
CA ALA A 99 -42.75 -18.98 -12.84
C ALA A 99 -41.97 -20.30 -12.78
N LYS A 100 -42.58 -21.42 -13.24
CA LYS A 100 -41.93 -22.73 -13.30
C LYS A 100 -40.75 -22.74 -14.28
N ALA A 101 -40.93 -22.14 -15.46
CA ALA A 101 -39.87 -22.01 -16.45
C ALA A 101 -38.70 -21.13 -15.94
N ALA A 102 -39.01 -20.00 -15.30
CA ALA A 102 -38.00 -19.09 -14.77
C ALA A 102 -37.19 -19.71 -13.61
N ARG A 103 -37.84 -20.46 -12.70
CA ARG A 103 -37.13 -21.21 -11.64
C ARG A 103 -36.21 -22.30 -12.21
N ALA A 104 -36.62 -22.98 -13.27
CA ALA A 104 -35.78 -24.00 -13.92
C ALA A 104 -34.51 -23.41 -14.56
N GLN A 105 -34.54 -22.15 -15.01
CA GLN A 105 -33.40 -21.48 -15.62
C GLN A 105 -32.48 -20.75 -14.62
N ALA A 106 -32.92 -20.56 -13.37
CA ALA A 106 -32.19 -19.82 -12.34
C ALA A 106 -30.78 -20.39 -12.07
N GLY A 107 -30.65 -21.71 -11.92
CA GLY A 107 -29.35 -22.37 -11.71
C GLY A 107 -28.42 -22.21 -12.91
N ALA A 108 -28.93 -22.46 -14.12
CA ALA A 108 -28.15 -22.34 -15.35
C ALA A 108 -27.60 -20.92 -15.58
N ARG A 109 -28.33 -19.87 -15.17
CA ARG A 109 -27.84 -18.49 -15.24
C ARG A 109 -26.61 -18.26 -14.34
N TYR A 110 -26.61 -18.83 -13.14
CA TYR A 110 -25.46 -18.74 -12.24
C TYR A 110 -24.25 -19.50 -12.79
N ASP A 111 -24.44 -20.74 -13.25
CA ASP A 111 -23.34 -21.55 -13.80
C ASP A 111 -22.71 -20.89 -15.04
N ASN A 112 -23.53 -20.33 -15.92
CA ASN A 112 -23.06 -19.56 -17.08
C ASN A 112 -22.27 -18.32 -16.67
N PHE A 113 -22.69 -17.61 -15.61
CA PHE A 113 -21.96 -16.47 -15.07
C PHE A 113 -20.58 -16.90 -14.56
N VAL A 114 -20.50 -17.96 -13.75
CA VAL A 114 -19.22 -18.48 -13.22
C VAL A 114 -18.28 -18.88 -14.35
N ALA A 115 -18.78 -19.56 -15.38
CA ALA A 115 -17.99 -19.94 -16.54
C ALA A 115 -17.49 -18.72 -17.34
N ALA A 116 -18.31 -17.69 -17.51
CA ALA A 116 -17.92 -16.45 -18.18
C ALA A 116 -16.85 -15.68 -17.38
N LEU A 117 -17.01 -15.60 -16.06
CA LEU A 117 -16.02 -14.99 -15.17
C LEU A 117 -14.68 -15.72 -15.23
N GLY A 118 -14.69 -17.06 -15.20
CA GLY A 118 -13.49 -17.88 -15.32
C GLY A 118 -12.74 -17.64 -16.63
N ARG A 119 -13.45 -17.58 -17.78
CA ARG A 119 -12.84 -17.24 -19.07
C ARG A 119 -12.22 -15.84 -19.06
N ARG A 120 -12.91 -14.85 -18.50
CA ARG A 120 -12.41 -13.48 -18.41
C ARG A 120 -11.15 -13.37 -17.55
N LEU A 121 -11.10 -14.05 -16.41
CA LEU A 121 -9.91 -14.04 -15.54
C LEU A 121 -8.70 -14.72 -16.19
N ALA A 122 -8.93 -15.75 -17.01
CA ALA A 122 -7.85 -16.48 -17.68
C ALA A 122 -7.28 -15.74 -18.91
N GLN A 123 -8.12 -15.02 -19.67
CA GLN A 123 -7.76 -14.54 -21.01
C GLN A 123 -8.25 -13.14 -21.37
N GLY A 124 -9.07 -12.50 -20.53
CA GLY A 124 -9.66 -11.18 -20.80
C GLY A 124 -8.85 -10.02 -20.21
N PRO A 125 -9.09 -8.78 -20.71
CA PRO A 125 -8.56 -7.57 -20.07
C PRO A 125 -9.07 -7.48 -18.63
N ARG A 126 -8.23 -6.95 -17.75
CA ARG A 126 -8.61 -6.74 -16.34
C ARG A 126 -9.70 -5.69 -16.31
N LEU A 127 -10.71 -5.86 -15.45
CA LEU A 127 -11.81 -4.90 -15.32
C LEU A 127 -11.33 -3.45 -15.14
N GLN A 128 -10.25 -3.26 -14.38
CA GLN A 128 -9.62 -1.94 -14.17
C GLN A 128 -9.14 -1.24 -15.45
N GLN A 129 -8.88 -1.98 -16.53
CA GLN A 129 -8.47 -1.43 -17.83
C GLN A 129 -9.66 -0.97 -18.68
N GLU A 130 -10.88 -1.34 -18.28
CA GLU A 130 -12.13 -0.93 -18.94
C GLU A 130 -12.81 0.24 -18.21
N ILE A 131 -12.31 0.63 -17.03
CA ILE A 131 -12.80 1.79 -16.28
C ILE A 131 -11.97 3.00 -16.74
N PRO A 132 -12.56 3.99 -17.42
CA PRO A 132 -11.84 5.21 -17.78
C PRO A 132 -11.34 5.91 -16.51
N GLU A 133 -10.06 6.28 -16.45
CA GLU A 133 -9.48 7.02 -15.31
C GLU A 133 -9.94 8.48 -15.22
N ASP A 134 -10.87 8.93 -16.07
CA ASP A 134 -11.42 10.27 -16.04
C ASP A 134 -12.48 10.43 -14.93
N VAL A 135 -12.01 10.46 -13.69
CA VAL A 135 -12.64 11.28 -12.66
C VAL A 135 -11.74 12.50 -12.50
N SER A 136 -11.86 13.46 -13.42
CA SER A 136 -11.32 14.80 -13.23
C SER A 136 -11.94 15.37 -11.96
N ASP A 137 -11.09 15.67 -10.97
CA ASP A 137 -11.46 16.29 -9.72
C ASP A 137 -12.16 17.64 -10.03
N PRO A 138 -13.47 17.81 -9.78
CA PRO A 138 -14.18 19.03 -10.16
C PRO A 138 -13.82 20.24 -9.28
N ALA A 139 -12.82 20.12 -8.40
CA ALA A 139 -12.41 21.15 -7.45
C ALA A 139 -11.28 22.09 -7.97
N ALA A 140 -10.85 21.96 -9.24
CA ALA A 140 -9.78 22.80 -9.80
C ALA A 140 -10.21 23.71 -10.97
N GLN A 141 -11.52 23.89 -11.18
CA GLN A 141 -12.07 24.89 -12.10
C GLN A 141 -13.05 25.78 -11.35
N ASP A 142 -12.53 26.67 -10.52
CA ASP A 142 -13.15 27.96 -10.21
C ASP A 142 -12.10 28.81 -9.48
N ASP A 143 -11.34 29.58 -10.26
CA ASP A 143 -11.00 30.96 -9.91
C ASP A 143 -10.59 31.72 -11.19
N PRO A 144 -10.85 33.04 -11.26
CA PRO A 144 -11.55 33.66 -12.38
C PRO A 144 -10.60 34.52 -13.21
N GLU A 145 -10.88 34.63 -14.52
CA GLU A 145 -10.17 35.56 -15.38
C GLU A 145 -10.92 36.90 -15.48
N SER A 146 -10.18 37.97 -15.13
CA SER A 146 -10.35 39.39 -15.49
C SER A 146 -11.30 40.27 -14.67
#